data_AF-A0A9W5AXK3-F1
#
_entry.id   AF-A0A9W5AXK3-F1
#
_cell.length_a   1.000
_cell.length_b   1.000
_cell.length_c   1.000
_cell.angle_alpha   90.00
_cell.angle_beta   90.00
_cell.angle_gamma   90.00
#
_symmetry.space_group_name_H-M   'P 1'
#
loop_
_entity.id
_entity.type
_entity.pdbx_description
1 polymer ?
#
loop_
_entity_poly.entity_id
_entity_poly.type
_entity_poly.pdbx_seq_one_letter_code
_entity_poly.pdbx_strand_id
1 'polypeptide(L)'
;MTERLYVVTAEFINVEQDGQDPQDGSPLQMAYKTRETWAFPATTPIGEIMDAVNEVSYASISVTITEDRVSAKKIRDEKSAAFRAKNPEFDH
;
A
#
# COMPACT_ATOMS: atom_id res chain seq x y z
N MET A 1 1.44 -9.53 20.54
CA MET A 1 0.70 -8.29 20.28
C MET A 1 0.65 -8.14 18.78
N THR A 2 -0.55 -8.07 18.20
CA THR A 2 -0.66 -7.88 16.75
C THR A 2 -0.22 -6.47 16.37
N GLU A 3 0.70 -6.36 15.41
CA GLU A 3 1.14 -5.07 14.87
C GLU A 3 0.11 -4.53 13.87
N ARG A 4 -0.17 -3.22 13.93
CA ARG A 4 -1.08 -2.56 12.99
C ARG A 4 -0.32 -2.31 11.69
N LEU A 5 -0.92 -2.68 10.57
CA LEU A 5 -0.33 -2.45 9.25
C LEU A 5 -1.17 -1.45 8.45
N TYR A 6 -0.49 -0.66 7.62
CA TYR A 6 -1.09 0.09 6.54
C TYR A 6 -0.83 -0.63 5.22
N VAL A 7 -1.87 -0.74 4.40
CA VAL A 7 -1.82 -1.17 3.00
C VAL A 7 -1.71 0.08 2.14
N VAL A 8 -0.61 0.17 1.41
CA VAL A 8 -0.31 1.27 0.50
C VAL A 8 -0.44 0.74 -0.91
N THR A 9 -1.27 1.37 -1.73
CA THR A 9 -1.46 1.02 -3.14
C THR A 9 -1.14 2.23 -3.98
N ALA A 10 -0.23 2.08 -4.94
CA ALA A 10 0.11 3.14 -5.89
C ALA A 10 -0.23 2.71 -7.32
N GLU A 11 -0.64 3.68 -8.13
CA GLU A 11 -0.82 3.52 -9.57
C GLU A 11 0.26 4.33 -10.29
N PHE A 12 0.88 3.74 -11.31
CA PHE A 12 1.96 4.37 -12.07
C PHE A 12 1.63 4.38 -13.57
N ILE A 13 2.18 5.36 -14.27
CA ILE A 13 2.29 5.32 -15.74
C ILE A 13 3.67 4.79 -16.08
N ASN A 14 3.70 3.65 -16.76
CA ASN A 14 4.91 3.13 -17.37
C ASN A 14 4.87 3.36 -18.87
N VAL A 15 6.05 3.51 -19.46
CA VAL A 15 6.21 3.68 -20.89
C VAL A 15 7.12 2.57 -21.38
N GLU A 16 6.64 1.79 -22.32
CA GLU A 16 7.42 0.75 -22.99
C GLU A 16 7.53 1.04 -24.49
N GLN A 17 8.59 0.52 -25.10
CA GLN A 17 8.75 0.63 -26.55
C GLN A 17 7.79 -0.34 -27.23
N ASP A 18 6.91 0.22 -28.06
CA ASP A 18 5.88 -0.52 -28.81
C ASP A 18 6.22 -0.51 -30.32
N GLY A 19 7.43 -0.97 -30.63
CA GLY A 19 7.93 -1.08 -32.00
C GLY A 19 8.58 0.18 -32.56
N GLN A 20 8.44 0.36 -33.88
CA GLN A 20 9.06 1.43 -34.66
C GLN A 20 8.04 2.00 -35.66
N ASP A 21 8.10 3.31 -35.88
CA ASP A 21 7.29 3.99 -36.88
C ASP A 21 7.69 3.50 -38.28
N PRO A 22 6.74 3.02 -39.11
CA PRO A 22 7.04 2.49 -40.44
C PRO A 22 7.50 3.55 -41.45
N GLN A 23 7.35 4.85 -41.16
CA GLN A 23 7.72 5.94 -42.07
C GLN A 23 9.18 6.39 -41.87
N ASP A 24 9.66 6.43 -40.63
CA ASP A 24 10.99 6.96 -40.30
C ASP A 24 11.83 6.07 -39.37
N GLY A 25 11.29 4.95 -38.89
CA GLY A 25 11.97 4.00 -38.01
C GLY A 25 12.15 4.48 -36.57
N SER A 26 11.55 5.62 -36.19
CA SER A 26 11.62 6.14 -34.82
C SER A 26 10.92 5.20 -33.84
N PRO A 27 11.40 5.07 -32.58
CA PRO A 27 10.77 4.20 -31.60
C PRO A 27 9.39 4.72 -31.22
N LEU A 28 8.38 3.86 -31.37
CA LEU A 28 7.04 4.13 -30.84
C LEU A 28 7.01 3.74 -29.37
N GLN A 29 6.28 4.52 -28.57
CA GLN A 29 6.15 4.31 -27.14
C GLN A 29 4.68 4.15 -26.78
N MET A 30 4.37 3.14 -25.98
CA MET A 30 3.05 2.93 -25.41
C MET A 30 3.08 3.21 -23.92
N ALA A 31 2.15 4.04 -23.46
CA ALA A 31 1.92 4.29 -22.05
C ALA A 31 0.85 3.33 -21.51
N TYR A 32 1.14 2.66 -20.42
CA TYR A 32 0.21 1.77 -19.73
C TYR A 32 0.22 2.01 -18.23
N LYS A 33 -0.89 1.64 -17.58
CA LYS A 33 -1.06 1.80 -16.13
C LYS A 33 -0.67 0.52 -15.41
N THR A 34 0.15 0.64 -14.38
CA THR A 34 0.44 -0.44 -13.44
C THR A 34 -0.04 -0.07 -12.06
N ARG A 35 -0.29 -1.09 -11.23
CA ARG A 35 -0.70 -0.92 -9.84
C ARG A 35 0.15 -1.83 -8.98
N GLU A 36 0.72 -1.27 -7.93
CA GLU A 36 1.49 -2.03 -6.95
C GLU A 36 0.95 -1.78 -5.54
N THR A 37 1.18 -2.76 -4.66
CA THR A 37 0.67 -2.74 -3.30
C THR A 37 1.74 -3.24 -2.33
N TRP A 38 1.92 -2.49 -1.25
CA TRP A 38 2.83 -2.82 -0.14
C TRP A 38 2.09 -2.79 1.19
N ALA A 39 2.69 -3.44 2.18
CA ALA A 39 2.26 -3.36 3.57
C ALA A 39 3.39 -2.77 4.40
N PHE A 40 3.07 -1.73 5.18
CA PHE A 40 4.00 -1.07 6.09
C PHE A 40 3.49 -1.15 7.53
N PRO A 41 4.39 -1.25 8.52
CA PRO A 41 4.03 -0.98 9.91
C PRO A 41 3.36 0.38 10.08
N ALA A 42 2.36 0.46 10.96
CA ALA A 42 1.70 1.74 11.24
C ALA A 42 2.61 2.76 11.96
N THR A 43 3.77 2.31 12.43
CA THR A 43 4.83 3.13 13.02
C THR A 43 5.76 3.74 11.97
N THR A 44 5.73 3.25 10.72
CA THR A 44 6.57 3.77 9.65
C THR A 44 6.17 5.20 9.30
N PRO A 45 7.12 6.16 9.29
CA PRO A 45 6.85 7.52 8.87
C PRO A 45 6.34 7.58 7.43
N ILE A 46 5.41 8.50 7.17
CA ILE A 46 4.83 8.68 5.84
C ILE A 46 5.89 9.03 4.78
N GLY A 47 6.96 9.73 5.16
CA GLY A 47 8.08 10.05 4.26
C GLY A 47 8.74 8.79 3.71
N GLU A 48 9.08 7.84 4.58
CA GLU A 48 9.72 6.57 4.20
C GLU A 48 8.81 5.73 3.30
N ILE A 49 7.49 5.75 3.55
CA ILE A 49 6.50 5.09 2.69
C ILE A 49 6.52 5.70 1.29
N MET A 50 6.52 7.04 1.19
CA MET A 50 6.53 7.74 -0.09
C MET A 50 7.86 7.57 -0.83
N ASP A 51 8.99 7.51 -0.12
CA ASP A 51 10.30 7.20 -0.70
C ASP A 51 10.28 5.81 -1.35
N ALA A 52 9.76 4.79 -0.66
CA ALA A 52 9.61 3.45 -1.21
C ALA A 52 8.68 3.39 -2.43
N VAL A 53 7.61 4.19 -2.46
CA VAL A 53 6.74 4.30 -3.64
C VAL A 53 7.46 4.96 -4.82
N ASN A 54 8.27 5.98 -4.55
CA ASN A 54 9.03 6.70 -5.59
C ASN A 54 10.19 5.87 -6.16
N GLU A 55 10.76 4.93 -5.41
CA GLU A 55 11.79 4.01 -5.90
C GLU A 55 11.29 3.15 -7.07
N VAL A 56 9.99 2.82 -7.11
CA VAL A 56 9.39 1.99 -8.16
C VAL A 56 9.22 2.77 -9.45
N SER A 57 8.70 4.00 -9.35
CA SER A 57 8.59 4.89 -10.50
C SER A 57 8.36 6.33 -10.05
N TYR A 58 9.08 7.25 -10.69
CA TYR A 58 8.89 8.70 -10.51
C TYR A 58 7.54 9.20 -11.02
N ALA A 59 6.78 8.39 -11.76
CA ALA A 59 5.51 8.75 -12.39
C ALA A 59 4.31 8.09 -11.70
N SER A 60 4.20 8.23 -10.37
CA SER A 60 3.00 7.83 -9.64
C SER A 60 1.83 8.78 -9.97
N ILE A 61 0.69 8.20 -10.33
CA ILE A 61 -0.56 8.91 -10.64
C ILE A 61 -1.34 9.17 -9.35
N SER A 62 -1.39 8.14 -8.51
CA SER A 62 -2.15 8.16 -7.27
C SER A 62 -1.54 7.20 -6.26
N VAL A 63 -1.63 7.57 -4.98
CA VAL A 63 -1.23 6.71 -3.86
C VAL A 63 -2.38 6.70 -2.86
N THR A 64 -2.82 5.50 -2.50
CA THR A 64 -3.90 5.27 -1.53
C THR A 64 -3.35 4.50 -0.35
N ILE A 65 -3.57 5.01 0.86
CA ILE A 65 -3.12 4.39 2.10
C ILE A 65 -4.35 4.03 2.93
N THR A 66 -4.45 2.76 3.32
CA THR A 66 -5.57 2.23 4.09
C THR A 66 -5.08 1.37 5.24
N GLU A 67 -5.87 1.25 6.29
CA GLU A 67 -5.59 0.30 7.35
C GLU A 67 -5.85 -1.13 6.89
N ASP A 68 -4.91 -2.03 7.19
CA ASP A 68 -5.16 -3.45 7.00
C ASP A 68 -6.27 -3.91 7.95
N ARG A 69 -7.40 -4.33 7.36
CA ARG A 69 -8.59 -4.75 8.11
C ARG A 69 -8.33 -5.99 8.96
N VAL A 70 -7.39 -6.85 8.56
CA VAL A 70 -7.06 -8.07 9.31
C VAL A 70 -6.33 -7.74 10.60
N SER A 71 -5.27 -6.92 10.53
CA SER A 71 -4.54 -6.43 11.69
C SER A 71 -5.44 -5.58 12.60
N ALA A 72 -6.27 -4.70 12.04
CA ALA A 72 -7.20 -3.88 12.81
C ALA A 72 -8.22 -4.71 13.60
N LYS A 73 -8.77 -5.77 12.99
CA LYS A 73 -9.70 -6.68 13.67
C LYS A 73 -9.01 -7.42 14.81
N LYS A 74 -7.83 -8.01 14.56
CA LYS A 74 -7.06 -8.74 15.59
C LYS A 74 -6.70 -7.84 16.78
N ILE A 75 -6.27 -6.61 16.52
CA ILE A 75 -5.97 -5.63 17.58
C ILE A 75 -7.23 -5.29 18.39
N ARG A 76 -8.38 -5.15 17.75
CA ARG A 76 -9.65 -4.91 18.45
C ARG A 76 -10.01 -6.09 19.36
N ASP A 77 -9.91 -7.30 18.83
CA ASP A 77 -10.25 -8.52 19.56
C ASP A 77 -9.29 -8.73 20.75
N GLU A 78 -7.98 -8.48 20.57
CA GLU A 78 -6.97 -8.48 21.65
C GLU A 78 -7.30 -7.43 22.74
N LYS A 79 -7.68 -6.22 22.35
CA LYS A 79 -8.08 -5.15 23.29
C LYS A 79 -9.33 -5.53 24.07
N SER A 80 -10.33 -6.11 23.40
CA SER A 80 -11.55 -6.59 24.04
C SER A 80 -11.28 -7.74 25.03
N ALA A 81 -10.43 -8.69 24.65
CA ALA A 81 -10.04 -9.79 25.53
C ALA A 81 -9.24 -9.29 26.76
N ALA A 82 -8.28 -8.37 26.56
CA ALA A 82 -7.53 -7.77 27.65
C ALA A 82 -8.40 -6.93 28.59
N PHE A 83 -9.41 -6.25 28.06
CA PHE A 83 -10.38 -5.51 28.88
C PHE A 83 -11.23 -6.46 29.74
N ARG A 84 -11.76 -7.54 29.18
CA ARG A 84 -12.52 -8.55 29.94
C ARG A 84 -11.67 -9.23 31.01
N ALA A 85 -10.43 -9.58 30.69
CA ALA A 85 -9.50 -10.16 31.67
C ALA A 85 -9.22 -9.22 32.85
N LYS A 86 -9.27 -7.89 32.64
CA LYS A 86 -9.09 -6.89 33.70
C LYS A 86 -10.38 -6.55 34.46
N ASN A 87 -11.55 -6.77 33.86
CA ASN A 87 -12.86 -6.49 34.47
C ASN A 87 -13.78 -7.71 34.35
N PRO A 88 -13.52 -8.79 35.12
CA PRO A 88 -14.27 -10.05 35.03
C PRO A 88 -15.75 -9.90 35.44
N GLU A 89 -16.10 -8.84 36.15
CA GLU A 89 -17.47 -8.49 36.55
C GLU A 89 -18.42 -8.12 35.39
N PHE A 90 -17.89 -7.93 34.18
CA PHE A 90 -18.67 -7.62 32.97
C PHE A 90 -18.85 -8.83 32.03
N ASP A 91 -18.49 -10.05 32.47
CA ASP A 91 -18.55 -11.29 31.66
C ASP A 91 -19.81 -12.14 31.96
N HIS A 92 -20.93 -11.46 32.27
CA HIS A 92 -22.24 -12.07 32.58
C HIS A 92 -23.20 -12.09 31.38
#